data_AF-K6BWB3-F1
#
_entry.id   AF-K6BWB3-F1
#
_cell.length_a   1.000
_cell.length_b   1.000
_cell.length_c   1.000
_cell.angle_alpha   90.00
_cell.angle_beta   90.00
_cell.angle_gamma   90.00
#
_symmetry.space_group_name_H-M   'P 1'
#
loop_
_entity.id
_entity.type
_entity.pdbx_description
1 polymer ?
#
loop_
_entity_poly.entity_id
_entity_poly.type
_entity_poly.pdbx_seq_one_letter_code
_entity_poly.pdbx_strand_id
1 'polypeptide(L)' 'MGTIWQELFKSELAWWKSLTAKQKFYAGYFLFSFTLLLGMAEENPLWLVMLVVLNFGNSARLLKRVPTNKLEED' A
#
# COMPACT_ATOMS: atom_id res chain seq x y z
N MET A 1 -13.35 8.95 22.11
CA MET A 1 -13.62 8.00 21.00
C MET A 1 -12.41 7.82 20.06
N GLY A 2 -11.16 7.95 20.54
CA GLY A 2 -9.96 7.98 19.68
C GLY A 2 -8.80 7.07 20.12
N THR A 3 -9.05 6.12 21.02
CA THR A 3 -7.98 5.35 21.68
C THR A 3 -7.81 3.94 21.11
N ILE A 4 -8.90 3.20 20.86
CA ILE A 4 -8.82 1.79 20.41
C ILE A 4 -8.07 1.64 19.08
N TRP A 5 -8.38 2.49 18.10
CA TRP A 5 -7.70 2.47 16.80
C TRP A 5 -6.21 2.82 16.89
N GLN A 6 -5.84 3.72 17.81
CA GLN A 6 -4.45 4.09 18.04
C GLN A 6 -3.68 2.98 18.76
N GLU A 7 -4.36 2.26 19.66
CA GLU A 7 -3.81 1.10 20.36
C GLU A 7 -3.56 -0.06 19.37
N LEU A 8 -4.54 -0.34 18.49
CA LEU A 8 -4.47 -1.41 17.50
C LEU A 8 -3.42 -1.17 16.42
N PHE A 9 -3.26 0.08 15.97
CA PHE A 9 -2.31 0.42 14.91
C PHE A 9 -1.03 1.08 15.44
N LYS A 10 -0.69 0.88 16.72
CA LYS A 10 0.40 1.61 17.36
C LYS A 10 1.75 1.29 16.74
N SER A 11 2.00 0.01 16.45
CA SER A 11 3.23 -0.48 15.83
C SER A 11 3.33 -0.01 14.38
N GLU A 12 2.24 -0.04 13.62
CA GLU A 12 2.16 0.46 12.24
C GLU A 12 2.32 1.97 12.15
N LEU A 13 1.78 2.73 13.12
CA LEU A 13 1.95 4.19 13.18
C LEU A 13 3.39 4.56 13.56
N ALA A 14 4.01 3.83 14.49
CA ALA A 14 5.42 4.01 14.83
C ALA A 14 6.32 3.66 13.63
N TRP A 15 6.02 2.56 12.95
CA TRP A 15 6.64 2.17 11.68
C TRP A 15 6.49 3.26 10.63
N TRP A 16 5.28 3.75 10.40
CA TRP A 16 5.00 4.80 9.41
C TRP A 16 5.76 6.09 9.72
N LYS A 17 5.86 6.48 11.00
CA LYS A 17 6.66 7.63 11.42
C LYS A 17 8.16 7.43 11.15
N SER A 18 8.66 6.20 11.24
CA SER A 18 10.07 5.88 10.98
C SER A 18 10.45 5.90 9.49
N LEU A 19 9.47 5.86 8.58
CA LEU A 19 9.70 5.83 7.14
C LEU A 19 10.14 7.19 6.58
N THR A 20 11.07 7.15 5.63
CA THR A 20 11.45 8.31 4.83
C THR A 20 10.31 8.70 3.87
N ALA A 21 10.23 9.98 3.48
CA ALA A 21 9.24 10.47 2.51
C ALA A 21 9.15 9.61 1.24
N LYS A 22 10.29 9.15 0.71
CA LYS A 22 10.35 8.25 -0.46
C LYS A 22 9.65 6.91 -0.24
N GLN A 23 9.78 6.33 0.96
CA GLN A 23 9.16 5.04 1.30
C GLN A 23 7.66 5.19 1.54
N LYS A 24 7.25 6.31 2.15
CA LYS A 24 5.82 6.67 2.26
C LYS A 24 5.18 6.82 0.88
N PHE A 25 5.90 7.42 -0.07
CA PHE A 25 5.47 7.48 -1.46
C PHE A 25 5.30 6.09 -2.08
N TYR A 26 6.23 5.15 -1.84
CA TYR A 26 6.08 3.78 -2.34
C TYR A 26 4.87 3.06 -1.73
N ALA A 27 4.68 3.17 -0.42
CA ALA A 27 3.53 2.57 0.27
C ALA A 27 2.21 3.20 -0.20
N GLY A 28 2.17 4.53 -0.35
CA GLY A 28 1.01 5.24 -0.87
C GLY A 28 0.71 4.92 -2.33
N TYR A 29 1.74 4.79 -3.17
CA TYR A 29 1.60 4.37 -4.56
C TYR A 29 1.07 2.93 -4.67
N PHE A 30 1.55 2.02 -3.83
CA PHE A 30 1.02 0.67 -3.74
C PHE A 30 -0.46 0.66 -3.34
N LEU A 31 -0.82 1.41 -2.29
CA LEU A 31 -2.21 1.51 -1.82
C LEU A 31 -3.11 2.10 -2.91
N PHE A 32 -2.64 3.13 -3.61
CA PHE A 32 -3.38 3.74 -4.72
C PHE A 32 -3.59 2.76 -5.88
N SER A 33 -2.55 2.05 -6.31
CA SER A 33 -2.67 1.02 -7.35
C SER A 33 -3.60 -0.13 -6.92
N PHE A 34 -3.61 -0.48 -5.63
CA PHE A 34 -4.52 -1.49 -5.08
C PHE A 34 -5.98 -1.04 -5.12
N THR A 35 -6.25 0.20 -4.72
CA THR A 35 -7.60 0.79 -4.80
C THR A 35 -8.08 0.87 -6.25
N LEU A 36 -7.20 1.25 -7.18
CA LEU A 36 -7.51 1.21 -8.60
C LEU A 36 -7.86 -0.20 -9.08
N LEU A 37 -7.10 -1.21 -8.66
CA LEU A 37 -7.37 -2.60 -8.99
C LEU A 37 -8.73 -3.08 -8.46
N LEU A 38 -9.05 -2.77 -7.20
CA LEU A 38 -10.35 -3.12 -6.59
C LEU A 38 -11.53 -2.36 -7.21
N GLY A 39 -11.29 -1.14 -7.69
CA GLY A 39 -12.30 -0.30 -8.33
C GLY A 39 -12.57 -0.63 -9.79
N MET A 40 -11.91 -1.65 -10.36
CA MET A 40 -12.14 -2.07 -11.74
C MET A 40 -13.51 -2.73 -11.87
N ALA A 41 -14.44 -2.03 -12.53
CA ALA A 41 -15.72 -2.57 -12.96
C ALA A 41 -15.60 -3.53 -14.15
N GLU A 42 -16.58 -4.41 -14.30
CA GLU A 42 -16.69 -5.42 -15.38
C GLU A 42 -16.66 -4.81 -16.80
N GLU A 43 -17.06 -3.54 -16.96
CA GLU A 43 -17.13 -2.86 -18.27
C GLU A 43 -15.78 -2.29 -18.74
N ASN A 44 -14.70 -2.45 -17.97
CA ASN A 44 -13.39 -1.94 -18.36
C ASN A 44 -12.77 -2.75 -19.49
N PRO A 45 -12.18 -2.09 -20.51
CA PRO A 45 -11.53 -2.81 -21.59
C PRO A 45 -10.31 -3.59 -21.08
N LEU A 46 -10.14 -4.82 -21.57
CA LEU A 46 -9.11 -5.76 -21.07
C LEU A 46 -7.70 -5.17 -21.04
N TRP A 47 -7.33 -4.34 -22.02
CA TRP A 47 -6.02 -3.70 -22.05
C TRP A 47 -5.80 -2.76 -20.86
N LEU A 48 -6.84 -2.07 -20.39
CA LEU A 48 -6.79 -1.17 -19.25
C LEU A 48 -6.65 -1.97 -17.94
N VAL A 49 -7.36 -3.10 -17.82
CA VAL A 49 -7.18 -4.09 -16.74
C VAL A 49 -5.73 -4.57 -16.69
N MET A 50 -5.17 -4.97 -17.83
CA MET A 50 -3.77 -5.42 -17.91
C MET A 50 -2.79 -4.34 -17.48
N LEU A 51 -2.99 -3.08 -17.90
CA LEU A 51 -2.13 -1.96 -17.46
C LEU A 51 -2.22 -1.71 -15.95
N VAL A 52 -3.42 -1.77 -15.37
CA VAL A 52 -3.61 -1.60 -13.92
C VAL A 52 -2.94 -2.73 -13.14
N VAL A 53 -3.08 -3.98 -13.58
CA VAL A 53 -2.42 -5.14 -12.97
C VAL A 53 -0.90 -5.04 -13.08
N LEU A 54 -0.37 -4.65 -14.24
CA LEU A 54 1.07 -4.43 -14.43
C LEU A 54 1.59 -3.28 -13.55
N ASN A 55 0.83 -2.18 -13.44
CA ASN A 55 1.15 -1.05 -12.58
C ASN A 55 1.18 -1.47 -11.10
N PHE A 56 0.19 -2.26 -10.67
CA PHE A 56 0.13 -2.84 -9.33
C PHE A 56 1.29 -3.79 -9.05
N GLY A 57 1.68 -4.63 -10.01
CA GLY A 57 2.88 -5.47 -9.88
C GLY A 57 4.17 -4.65 -9.70
N ASN A 58 4.29 -3.52 -10.40
CA ASN A 58 5.42 -2.60 -10.24
C ASN A 58 5.41 -1.92 -8.86
N SER A 59 4.25 -1.49 -8.37
CA SER A 59 4.13 -0.89 -7.04
C SER A 59 4.41 -1.90 -5.93
N ALA A 60 3.99 -3.17 -6.08
CA ALA A 60 4.31 -4.25 -5.16
C ALA A 60 5.83 -4.53 -5.09
N ARG A 61 6.52 -4.45 -6.23
CA ARG A 61 7.99 -4.56 -6.28
C ARG A 61 8.68 -3.38 -5.60
N LEU A 62 8.14 -2.18 -5.72
CA LEU A 62 8.65 -1.00 -5.00
C LEU A 62 8.40 -1.11 -3.49
N LEU A 63 7.28 -1.72 -3.08
CA LEU A 63 6.96 -1.96 -1.68
C LEU A 63 8.01 -2.85 -0.99
N LYS A 64 8.64 -3.78 -1.71
CA LYS A 64 9.79 -4.56 -1.17
C LYS A 64 11.01 -3.71 -0.77
N ARG A 65 11.09 -2.45 -1.22
CA ARG A 65 12.13 -1.49 -0.82
C ARG A 65 11.75 -0.70 0.43
N VAL A 66 10.51 -0.85 0.89
CA VAL A 66 10.04 -0.31 2.16
C VAL A 66 10.41 -1.32 3.25
N PRO A 67 11.11 -0.89 4.32
CA PRO A 67 11.53 -1.79 5.40
C PRO A 67 10.30 -2.22 6.20
N THR A 68 9.69 -3.34 5.82
CA THR A 68 8.54 -3.94 6.52
C THR A 68 8.96 -4.82 7.70
N ASN A 69 10.26 -5.08 7.87
CA ASN A 69 10.85 -5.85 8.97
C ASN A 69 10.65 -5.24 10.37
N LYS A 70 10.07 -4.04 10.45
CA LYS A 70 9.71 -3.35 11.70
C LYS A 70 8.20 -3.36 11.98
N LEU A 71 7.42 -3.97 11.08
CA LEU A 71 6.04 -4.34 11.37
C LEU A 71 6.12 -5.65 12.15
N GLU A 72 5.48 -5.71 13.32
CA GLU A 72 5.36 -6.97 14.06
C GLU A 72 4.63 -7.99 13.17
N GLU A 73 5.22 -9.18 13.03
CA GLU A 73 4.52 -10.33 12.48
C GLU A 73 3.70 -10.92 13.64
N ASP A 74 2.47 -10.42 13.80
CA ASP A 74 1.50 -11.00 14.74
C ASP A 74 1.15 -12.46 14.38
#